data_AF-A0A212IQR0-F1
#
_entry.id   AF-A0A212IQR0-F1
#
_cell.length_a   1.000
_cell.length_b   1.000
_cell.length_c   1.000
_cell.angle_alpha   90.00
_cell.angle_beta   90.00
_cell.angle_gamma   90.00
#
_symmetry.space_group_name_H-M   'P 1'
#
loop_
_entity.id
_entity.type
_entity.pdbx_description
1 polymer ?
#
loop_
_entity_poly.entity_id
_entity_poly.type
_entity_poly.pdbx_seq_one_letter_code
_entity_poly.pdbx_strand_id
1 'polypeptide(L)' 'MNMQAKAEFYSEVLTIVVDGKEVKVKAQAVQRHPFKPKLSHIDFVRA' A
#
# COMPACT_ATOMS: atom_id res chain seq x y z
N MET A 1 -4.09 -12.33 -6.92
CA MET A 1 -4.82 -11.88 -5.71
C MET A 1 -4.33 -10.50 -5.33
N ASN A 2 -5.22 -9.64 -4.84
CA ASN A 2 -4.86 -8.28 -4.43
C ASN A 2 -4.05 -8.29 -3.12
N MET A 3 -2.95 -7.54 -3.06
CA MET A 3 -1.98 -7.61 -1.94
C MET A 3 -2.53 -7.12 -0.60
N GLN A 4 -3.45 -6.14 -0.58
CA GLN A 4 -4.00 -5.59 0.67
C GLN A 4 -4.84 -6.58 1.49
N ALA A 5 -5.15 -7.76 0.93
CA ALA A 5 -5.81 -8.85 1.65
C ALA A 5 -4.84 -9.66 2.52
N LYS A 6 -3.52 -9.53 2.26
CA LYS A 6 -2.45 -10.13 3.04
C LYS A 6 -2.08 -9.21 4.19
N ALA A 7 -1.88 -9.75 5.38
CA ALA A 7 -1.53 -8.95 6.56
C ALA A 7 -0.13 -8.33 6.41
N GLU A 8 0.75 -9.05 5.72
CA GLU A 8 2.13 -8.70 5.40
C GLU A 8 2.24 -7.37 4.64
N PHE A 9 1.21 -7.01 3.87
CA PHE A 9 1.13 -5.74 3.15
C PHE A 9 1.30 -4.50 4.06
N TYR A 10 0.87 -4.59 5.32
CA TYR A 10 0.90 -3.46 6.25
C TYR A 10 2.15 -3.43 7.15
N SER A 11 2.93 -4.51 7.18
CA SER A 11 4.11 -4.63 8.04
C SER A 11 5.43 -4.67 7.27
N GLU A 12 5.43 -5.20 6.05
CA GLU A 12 6.63 -5.38 5.25
C GLU A 12 7.03 -4.12 4.48
N VAL A 13 8.32 -4.07 4.11
CA VAL A 13 8.81 -3.10 3.13
C VAL A 13 8.33 -3.54 1.75
N LEU A 14 7.62 -2.66 1.07
CA LEU A 14 7.14 -2.82 -0.28
C LEU A 14 8.06 -2.08 -1.25
N THR A 15 8.18 -2.61 -2.47
CA THR A 15 8.82 -1.89 -3.59
C THR A 15 7.73 -1.36 -4.51
N ILE A 16 7.69 -0.05 -4.71
CA ILE A 16 6.84 0.60 -5.71
C ILE A 16 7.72 1.05 -6.86
N VAL A 17 7.32 0.72 -8.09
CA VAL A 17 7.99 1.21 -9.31
C VAL A 17 7.26 2.45 -9.80
N VAL A 18 7.95 3.59 -9.78
CA VAL A 18 7.46 4.88 -10.33
C VAL A 18 8.42 5.32 -11.41
N ASP A 19 7.92 5.55 -12.63
CA ASP A 19 8.74 5.91 -13.79
C ASP A 19 9.94 4.97 -14.03
N GLY A 20 9.73 3.67 -13.80
CA GLY A 20 10.77 2.64 -13.93
C GLY A 20 11.81 2.60 -12.80
N LYS A 21 11.66 3.44 -11.76
CA LYS A 21 12.56 3.46 -10.59
C LYS A 21 11.90 2.77 -9.40
N GLU A 22 12.66 1.91 -8.75
CA GLU A 22 12.24 1.23 -7.53
C GLU A 22 12.34 2.15 -6.30
N VAL A 23 11.26 2.22 -5.52
CA VAL A 23 11.19 2.98 -4.27
C VAL A 23 10.73 2.05 -3.16
N LYS A 24 11.54 1.92 -2.11
CA LYS A 24 11.20 1.15 -0.91
C LYS A 24 10.33 1.97 0.03
N VAL A 25 9.18 1.44 0.40
CA VAL A 25 8.20 2.12 1.25
C VAL A 25 7.52 1.15 2.22
N LYS A 26 6.86 1.68 3.25
CA LYS A 26 5.93 0.96 4.11
C LYS A 26 4.57 1.63 4.07
N ALA A 27 3.49 0.84 4.13
CA ALA A 27 2.15 1.37 4.26
C ALA A 27 1.96 1.97 5.66
N GLN A 28 1.66 3.27 5.73
CA GLN A 28 1.46 3.98 6.99
C GLN A 28 -0.03 4.08 7.35
N ALA A 29 -0.87 4.41 6.37
CA ALA A 29 -2.32 4.50 6.56
C ALA A 29 -3.06 4.10 5.29
N VAL A 30 -4.27 3.55 5.45
CA VAL A 30 -5.13 3.14 4.34
C VAL A 30 -6.53 3.67 4.57
N GLN A 31 -7.02 4.47 3.62
CA GLN A 31 -8.39 4.95 3.58
C GLN A 31 -9.21 4.07 2.65
N ARG A 32 -10.37 3.59 3.14
CA ARG A 32 -11.29 2.73 2.39
C ARG A 32 -12.57 3.49 2.06
N HIS A 33 -13.23 3.06 1.01
CA HIS A 33 -14.57 3.56 0.72
C HIS A 33 -15.52 3.18 1.87
N PRO A 34 -16.40 4.09 2.35
CA PRO A 34 -17.20 3.84 3.56
C PRO A 34 -18.13 2.62 3.57
N PHE A 35 -18.42 2.03 2.40
CA PHE A 35 -19.40 0.93 2.28
C PHE A 35 -19.14 -0.03 1.11
N LYS A 36 -18.29 0.34 0.15
CA LYS A 36 -17.86 -0.58 -0.94
C LYS A 36 -16.53 -1.21 -0.54
N PRO A 37 -16.25 -2.47 -0.90
CA PRO A 37 -14.96 -3.11 -0.67
C PRO A 37 -13.89 -2.56 -1.65
N LYS A 38 -13.59 -1.26 -1.56
CA LYS A 38 -12.67 -0.52 -2.42
C LYS A 38 -11.72 0.34 -1.58
N LEU A 39 -10.51 0.55 -2.10
CA LEU A 39 -9.52 1.46 -1.54
C LEU A 39 -9.73 2.87 -2.11
N SER A 40 -9.55 3.89 -1.28
CA SER A 40 -9.66 5.30 -1.67
C SER A 40 -8.30 5.99 -1.69
N HIS A 41 -7.47 5.75 -0.68
CA HIS A 41 -6.15 6.35 -0.55
C HIS A 41 -5.21 5.44 0.27
N ILE A 42 -3.91 5.51 0.01
CA ILE A 42 -2.89 4.85 0.83
C ILE A 42 -1.73 5.83 1.03
N ASP A 43 -1.36 6.04 2.29
CA ASP A 43 -0.15 6.75 2.67
C ASP A 43 1.02 5.78 2.72
N PHE A 44 2.09 6.13 2.00
CA PHE A 44 3.35 5.40 2.02
C PHE A 44 4.45 6.28 2.62
N VAL A 45 5.20 5.73 3.57
CA VAL A 45 6.41 6.36 4.10
C VAL A 45 7.64 5.66 3.54
N ARG A 46 8.69 6.40 3.21
CA ARG A 46 9.96 5.80 2.77
C ARG A 46 10.55 4.97 3.91
N ALA A 47 10.96 3.76 3.59
CA ALA A 47 11.52 2.80 4.53
C ALA A 47 13.03 3.00 4.73
#